data_AF-A0A2V8G6I0-F1
#
_entry.id   AF-A0A2V8G6I0-F1
#
_cell.length_a   1.000
_cell.length_b   1.000
_cell.length_c   1.000
_cell.angle_alpha   90.00
_cell.angle_beta   90.00
_cell.angle_gamma   90.00
#
_symmetry.space_group_name_H-M   'P 1'
#
loop_
_entity.id
_entity.type
_entity.pdbx_description
1 polymer ?
#
loop_
_entity_poly.entity_id
_entity_poly.type
_entity_poly.pdbx_seq_one_letter_code
_entity_poly.pdbx_strand_id
1 'polypeptide(L)'
;MVIARIAVLFAAIGSGGVLVAAQTPEKLAPALAAERVGQVVTVCGTVAEIHCQFASRTTVVQLVRLPEPATVTVVIAASDRARFPPGIESRYQSQQMCVTGRVESLAGGYSIAASGPEQLVIEGKAATTASDIYGACDQGVQLPQLIRDVKPHYTPEAMRAKIRGTVLLQGIAGTDGTVRDVRVIRSLDPSGLDVEATKAFSQWRFQPGTHLGNPVAVIITAEMTFTLRP
;
A
#
# COMPACT_ATOMS: atom_id res chain seq x y z
N MET A 1 -4.73 -68.90 4.97
CA MET A 1 -4.12 -69.37 6.23
C MET A 1 -4.03 -68.18 7.16
N VAL A 2 -4.79 -68.24 8.25
CA VAL A 2 -5.02 -67.18 9.25
C VAL A 2 -3.78 -67.03 10.12
N ILE A 3 -3.27 -65.82 10.33
CA ILE A 3 -2.51 -65.47 11.54
C ILE A 3 -2.93 -64.07 12.00
N ALA A 4 -3.76 -64.05 13.03
CA ALA A 4 -4.02 -62.90 13.89
C ALA A 4 -3.02 -62.90 15.06
N ARG A 5 -2.66 -61.71 15.57
CA ARG A 5 -2.06 -61.34 16.89
C ARG A 5 -1.31 -60.00 16.71
N ILE A 6 -1.36 -58.96 17.54
CA ILE A 6 -1.67 -58.73 18.97
C ILE A 6 -2.04 -57.24 19.12
N ALA A 7 -3.00 -56.95 20.01
CA ALA A 7 -3.33 -55.60 20.45
C ALA A 7 -2.27 -55.06 21.44
N VAL A 8 -1.89 -53.78 21.30
CA VAL A 8 -1.26 -53.02 22.37
C VAL A 8 -2.14 -51.81 22.67
N LEU A 9 -2.77 -51.87 23.83
CA LEU A 9 -3.54 -50.80 24.45
C LEU A 9 -2.54 -49.77 25.01
N PHE A 10 -2.53 -48.54 24.49
CA PHE A 10 -1.92 -47.41 25.18
C PHE A 10 -3.03 -46.52 25.73
N ALA A 11 -3.26 -46.63 27.04
CA ALA A 11 -4.03 -45.67 27.80
C ALA A 11 -3.11 -44.48 28.12
N ALA A 12 -3.35 -43.33 27.49
CA ALA A 12 -2.76 -42.06 27.90
C ALA A 12 -3.84 -41.24 28.63
N ILE A 13 -3.75 -41.26 29.96
CA ILE A 13 -4.38 -40.29 30.86
C ILE A 13 -3.47 -39.07 30.84
N GLY A 14 -3.98 -37.89 30.48
CA GLY A 14 -3.13 -36.70 30.46
C GLY A 14 -3.88 -35.44 30.08
N SER A 15 -4.47 -34.81 31.10
CA SER A 15 -4.66 -33.36 31.28
C SER A 15 -5.27 -32.57 30.11
N GLY A 16 -6.51 -32.13 30.34
CA GLY A 16 -7.17 -31.08 29.56
C GLY A 16 -6.34 -29.79 29.55
N GLY A 17 -5.53 -29.64 28.51
CA GLY A 17 -5.20 -28.34 27.98
C GLY A 17 -6.33 -27.95 27.04
N VAL A 18 -7.05 -26.88 27.36
CA VAL A 18 -7.86 -26.18 26.37
C VAL A 18 -6.88 -25.73 25.29
N LEU A 19 -6.82 -26.47 24.20
CA LEU A 19 -6.27 -26.00 22.94
C LEU A 19 -7.12 -24.80 22.55
N VAL A 20 -6.64 -23.60 22.88
CA VAL A 20 -7.08 -22.39 22.20
C VAL A 20 -6.71 -22.63 20.75
N ALA A 21 -7.71 -22.99 19.95
CA ALA A 21 -7.54 -23.07 18.51
C ALA A 21 -6.97 -21.72 18.08
N ALA A 22 -5.74 -21.73 17.58
CA ALA A 22 -5.24 -20.62 16.79
C ALA A 22 -6.24 -20.48 15.65
N GLN A 23 -7.10 -19.46 15.74
CA GLN A 23 -8.09 -19.18 14.72
C GLN A 23 -7.29 -18.90 13.44
N THR A 24 -7.31 -19.87 12.53
CA THR A 24 -6.86 -19.67 11.15
C THR A 24 -7.58 -18.43 10.64
N PRO A 25 -6.88 -17.42 10.08
CA PRO A 25 -7.53 -16.20 9.62
C PRO A 25 -8.58 -16.56 8.58
N GLU A 26 -9.84 -16.58 9.01
CA GLU A 26 -10.95 -17.09 8.23
C GLU A 26 -11.25 -16.10 7.11
N LYS A 27 -11.26 -16.62 5.88
CA LYS A 27 -11.52 -15.86 4.65
C LYS A 27 -12.85 -15.11 4.76
N LEU A 28 -12.78 -13.80 5.01
CA LEU A 28 -13.95 -12.93 4.98
C LEU A 28 -14.44 -12.74 3.54
N ALA A 29 -15.27 -13.64 3.00
CA ALA A 29 -15.93 -13.39 1.71
C ALA A 29 -16.91 -12.21 1.85
N PRO A 30 -17.23 -11.44 0.78
CA PRO A 30 -18.16 -10.31 0.86
C PRO A 30 -19.52 -10.67 1.49
N ALA A 31 -20.03 -11.89 1.25
CA ALA A 31 -21.26 -12.40 1.85
C ALA A 31 -21.15 -12.61 3.38
N LEU A 32 -19.97 -13.03 3.87
CA LEU A 32 -19.68 -13.25 5.29
C LEU A 32 -19.38 -11.94 6.04
N ALA A 33 -19.05 -10.86 5.32
CA ALA A 33 -18.73 -9.57 5.95
C ALA A 33 -19.97 -8.88 6.54
N ALA A 34 -21.16 -9.11 5.97
CA ALA A 34 -22.44 -8.60 6.47
C ALA A 34 -22.78 -9.10 7.87
N GLU A 35 -22.58 -10.39 8.09
CA GLU A 35 -22.89 -11.05 9.37
C GLU A 35 -21.86 -10.74 10.46
N ARG A 36 -20.71 -10.18 10.08
CA ARG A 36 -19.59 -9.89 10.97
C ARG A 36 -19.40 -8.40 11.24
N VAL A 37 -20.34 -7.54 10.85
CA VAL A 37 -20.30 -6.11 11.20
C VAL A 37 -20.15 -5.94 12.71
N GLY A 38 -19.20 -5.11 13.13
CA GLY A 38 -18.85 -4.88 14.53
C GLY A 38 -17.86 -5.89 15.12
N GLN A 39 -17.60 -7.02 14.46
CA GLN A 39 -16.61 -8.02 14.90
C GLN A 39 -15.20 -7.62 14.46
N VAL A 40 -14.19 -8.08 15.20
CA VAL A 40 -12.79 -7.97 14.81
C VAL A 40 -12.40 -9.21 14.02
N VAL A 41 -11.82 -9.02 12.83
CA VAL A 41 -11.42 -10.10 11.92
C VAL A 41 -10.01 -9.86 11.40
N THR A 42 -9.35 -10.94 10.99
CA THR A 42 -8.03 -10.87 10.34
C THR A 42 -8.15 -11.29 8.88
N VAL A 43 -7.70 -10.44 7.97
CA VAL A 43 -7.69 -10.71 6.52
C VAL A 43 -6.31 -10.49 5.95
N CYS A 44 -5.80 -11.50 5.25
CA CYS A 44 -4.52 -11.44 4.55
C CYS A 44 -4.73 -11.34 3.03
N GLY A 45 -3.85 -10.61 2.36
CA GLY A 45 -3.85 -10.44 0.91
C GLY A 45 -2.70 -9.56 0.43
N THR A 46 -2.61 -9.41 -0.89
CA THR A 46 -1.64 -8.50 -1.50
C THR A 46 -2.24 -7.12 -1.62
N VAL A 47 -1.50 -6.08 -1.25
CA VAL A 47 -1.92 -4.69 -1.45
C VAL A 47 -1.89 -4.36 -2.93
N ALA A 48 -3.07 -4.31 -3.55
CA ALA A 48 -3.21 -3.85 -4.92
C ALA A 48 -3.06 -2.33 -5.01
N GLU A 49 -3.68 -1.62 -4.06
CA GLU A 49 -3.64 -0.17 -4.01
C GLU A 49 -3.65 0.30 -2.57
N ILE A 50 -2.85 1.32 -2.26
CA ILE A 50 -2.98 2.09 -1.03
C ILE A 50 -2.82 3.57 -1.37
N HIS A 51 -3.82 4.37 -1.02
CA HIS A 51 -3.79 5.81 -1.24
C HIS A 51 -4.46 6.56 -0.10
N CYS A 52 -4.04 7.80 0.08
CA CYS A 52 -4.78 8.72 0.92
C CYS A 52 -5.76 9.55 0.08
N GLN A 53 -6.99 9.62 0.55
CA GLN A 53 -8.01 10.50 0.01
C GLN A 53 -7.83 11.89 0.62
N PHE A 54 -7.21 12.82 -0.11
CA PHE A 54 -6.84 14.15 0.40
C PHE A 54 -8.00 14.94 1.02
N ALA A 55 -9.21 14.83 0.48
CA ALA A 55 -10.38 15.55 0.98
C ALA A 55 -10.79 15.13 2.41
N SER A 56 -10.70 13.83 2.71
CA SER A 56 -11.07 13.26 4.01
C SER A 56 -9.86 12.95 4.90
N ARG A 57 -8.65 12.98 4.34
CA ARG A 57 -7.40 12.46 4.92
C ARG A 57 -7.49 10.99 5.36
N THR A 58 -8.44 10.25 4.80
CA THR A 58 -8.62 8.82 5.05
C THR A 58 -7.65 8.03 4.17
N THR A 59 -6.94 7.06 4.74
CA THR A 59 -6.13 6.13 3.94
C THR A 59 -6.96 4.90 3.61
N VAL A 60 -7.03 4.56 2.33
CA VAL A 60 -7.75 3.40 1.82
C VAL A 60 -6.74 2.40 1.30
N VAL A 61 -6.85 1.15 1.73
CA VAL A 61 -6.04 0.03 1.24
C VAL A 61 -6.99 -0.97 0.57
N GLN A 62 -6.66 -1.37 -0.65
CA GLN A 62 -7.33 -2.46 -1.34
C GLN A 62 -6.45 -3.71 -1.31
N LEU A 63 -6.91 -4.72 -0.58
CA LEU A 63 -6.28 -6.03 -0.53
C LEU A 63 -6.91 -6.94 -1.58
N VAL A 64 -6.11 -7.44 -2.52
CA VAL A 64 -6.52 -8.50 -3.43
C VAL A 64 -6.15 -9.84 -2.84
N ARG A 65 -7.11 -10.76 -2.85
CA ARG A 65 -6.91 -12.16 -2.47
C ARG A 65 -6.96 -13.01 -3.72
N LEU A 66 -6.06 -13.99 -3.80
CA LEU A 66 -6.08 -15.02 -4.84
C LEU A 66 -6.57 -16.34 -4.23
N PRO A 67 -7.23 -17.25 -4.98
CA PRO A 67 -7.38 -17.30 -6.44
C PRO A 67 -8.61 -16.58 -7.05
N GLU A 68 -9.60 -16.18 -6.27
CA GLU A 68 -10.70 -15.31 -6.74
C GLU A 68 -10.46 -13.88 -6.26
N PRO A 69 -10.37 -12.87 -7.15
CA PRO A 69 -10.00 -11.50 -6.77
C PRO A 69 -11.14 -10.80 -6.03
N ALA A 70 -11.45 -11.27 -4.82
CA ALA A 70 -12.26 -10.53 -3.87
C ALA A 70 -11.38 -9.45 -3.25
N THR A 71 -11.65 -8.19 -3.62
CA THR A 71 -11.03 -7.03 -2.98
C THR A 71 -11.63 -6.80 -1.60
N VAL A 72 -10.76 -6.58 -0.62
CA VAL A 72 -11.16 -6.16 0.73
C VAL A 72 -10.63 -4.76 0.95
N THR A 73 -11.55 -3.86 1.31
CA THR A 73 -11.22 -2.47 1.61
C THR A 73 -10.85 -2.36 3.08
N VAL A 74 -9.66 -1.84 3.37
CA VAL A 74 -9.25 -1.45 4.71
C VAL A 74 -9.25 0.07 4.78
N VAL A 75 -9.77 0.61 5.87
CA VAL A 75 -9.89 2.05 6.09
C VAL A 75 -9.10 2.42 7.33
N ILE A 76 -8.20 3.39 7.18
CA ILE A 76 -7.54 4.07 8.29
C ILE A 76 -8.09 5.48 8.35
N ALA A 77 -8.86 5.77 9.39
CA ALA A 77 -9.48 7.08 9.58
C ALA A 77 -8.41 8.17 9.78
N ALA A 78 -8.73 9.41 9.38
CA ALA A 78 -7.84 10.56 9.56
C ALA A 78 -7.41 10.79 11.02
N SER A 79 -8.29 10.47 11.98
CA SER A 79 -8.03 10.55 13.42
C SER A 79 -7.00 9.53 13.90
N ASP A 80 -6.92 8.37 13.25
CA ASP A 80 -6.01 7.29 13.62
C ASP A 80 -4.69 7.36 12.85
N ARG A 81 -4.66 8.05 11.69
CA ARG A 81 -3.48 8.12 10.78
C ARG A 81 -2.19 8.57 11.46
N ALA A 82 -2.29 9.37 12.52
CA ALA A 82 -1.15 9.84 13.33
C ALA A 82 -0.41 8.73 14.09
N ARG A 83 -1.11 7.62 14.38
CA ARG A 83 -0.56 6.47 15.10
C ARG A 83 0.24 5.54 14.18
N PHE A 84 0.08 5.70 12.88
CA PHE A 84 0.79 4.91 11.87
C PHE A 84 2.12 5.58 11.51
N PRO A 85 3.15 4.79 11.14
CA PRO A 85 4.42 5.35 10.72
C PRO A 85 4.25 6.23 9.47
N PRO A 86 5.12 7.23 9.25
CA PRO A 86 5.04 8.05 8.05
C PRO A 86 5.23 7.23 6.77
N GLY A 87 4.62 7.71 5.69
CA GLY A 87 4.75 7.11 4.36
C GLY A 87 4.21 5.69 4.20
N ILE A 88 3.18 5.29 4.97
CA ILE A 88 2.58 3.94 4.88
C ILE A 88 2.16 3.59 3.44
N GLU A 89 1.72 4.56 2.66
CA GLU A 89 1.22 4.35 1.30
C GLU A 89 2.31 3.77 0.39
N SER A 90 3.55 4.26 0.47
CA SER A 90 4.63 3.67 -0.33
C SER A 90 5.16 2.37 0.25
N ARG A 91 5.14 2.26 1.58
CA ARG A 91 5.74 1.13 2.30
C ARG A 91 4.95 -0.16 2.14
N TYR A 92 3.63 -0.07 2.16
CA TYR A 92 2.76 -1.23 2.06
C TYR A 92 2.33 -1.54 0.62
N GLN A 93 2.51 -0.61 -0.32
CA GLN A 93 2.20 -0.86 -1.73
C GLN A 93 2.86 -2.15 -2.24
N SER A 94 2.05 -3.02 -2.86
CA SER A 94 2.47 -4.31 -3.41
C SER A 94 3.06 -5.30 -2.40
N GLN A 95 2.93 -5.06 -1.10
CA GLN A 95 3.33 -6.02 -0.07
C GLN A 95 2.22 -7.05 0.17
N GLN A 96 2.63 -8.23 0.62
CA GLN A 96 1.72 -9.21 1.21
C GLN A 96 1.49 -8.82 2.68
N MET A 97 0.26 -8.48 3.05
CA MET A 97 -0.07 -8.06 4.41
C MET A 97 -1.29 -8.79 4.98
N CYS A 98 -1.30 -8.92 6.30
CA CYS A 98 -2.46 -9.26 7.10
C CYS A 98 -2.94 -8.03 7.86
N VAL A 99 -4.26 -7.84 7.87
CA VAL A 99 -4.93 -6.75 8.58
C VAL A 99 -5.89 -7.31 9.59
N THR A 100 -5.75 -6.91 10.86
CA THR A 100 -6.65 -7.29 11.95
C THR A 100 -7.45 -6.07 12.41
N GLY A 101 -8.73 -5.99 12.10
CA GLY A 101 -9.53 -4.81 12.40
C GLY A 101 -11.02 -5.08 12.52
N ARG A 102 -11.78 -4.05 12.88
CA ARG A 102 -13.24 -4.16 13.03
C ARG A 102 -13.91 -4.10 11.66
N VAL A 103 -14.86 -4.99 11.40
CA VAL A 103 -15.67 -4.92 10.17
C VAL A 103 -16.70 -3.81 10.32
N GLU A 104 -16.72 -2.89 9.36
CA GLU A 104 -17.65 -1.77 9.30
C GLU A 104 -18.41 -1.76 7.98
N SER A 105 -19.67 -1.30 8.02
CA SER A 105 -20.46 -1.09 6.81
C SER A 105 -20.00 0.16 6.09
N LEU A 106 -19.80 0.07 4.77
CA LEU A 106 -19.43 1.19 3.90
C LEU A 106 -20.44 1.26 2.74
N ALA A 107 -20.64 2.45 2.16
CA ALA A 107 -21.49 2.58 0.98
C ALA A 107 -21.01 1.63 -0.14
N GLY A 108 -21.83 0.62 -0.45
CA GLY A 108 -21.52 -0.40 -1.47
C GLY A 108 -20.82 -1.66 -0.97
N GLY A 109 -20.63 -1.87 0.34
CA GLY A 109 -20.09 -3.11 0.89
C GLY A 109 -19.64 -3.03 2.34
N TYR A 110 -18.48 -3.62 2.63
CA TYR A 110 -17.90 -3.67 3.96
C TYR A 110 -16.43 -3.26 3.89
N SER A 111 -15.93 -2.76 5.01
CA SER A 111 -14.52 -2.42 5.19
C SER A 111 -13.99 -2.97 6.50
N ILE A 112 -12.67 -3.03 6.62
CA ILE A 112 -11.99 -3.32 7.88
C ILE A 112 -11.37 -2.02 8.37
N ALA A 113 -11.81 -1.53 9.53
CA ALA A 113 -11.23 -0.37 10.18
C ALA A 113 -9.95 -0.76 10.92
N ALA A 114 -8.85 -0.08 10.59
CA ALA A 114 -7.57 -0.17 11.29
C ALA A 114 -7.27 1.17 11.97
N SER A 115 -7.07 1.12 13.29
CA SER A 115 -6.83 2.26 14.18
C SER A 115 -5.43 2.29 14.80
N GLY A 116 -4.62 1.25 14.58
CA GLY A 116 -3.25 1.16 15.09
C GLY A 116 -2.31 0.39 14.14
N PRO A 117 -0.99 0.69 14.16
CA PRO A 117 0.00 0.07 13.27
C PRO A 117 0.21 -1.43 13.53
N GLU A 118 -0.03 -1.90 14.76
CA GLU A 118 0.04 -3.32 15.14
C GLU A 118 -0.98 -4.19 14.39
N GLN A 119 -2.03 -3.57 13.84
CA GLN A 119 -3.05 -4.23 13.05
C GLN A 119 -2.60 -4.50 11.61
N LEU A 120 -1.48 -3.93 11.15
CA LEU A 120 -0.96 -4.09 9.80
C LEU A 120 0.37 -4.85 9.81
N VAL A 121 0.31 -6.15 9.53
CA VAL A 121 1.48 -7.03 9.53
C VAL A 121 1.87 -7.39 8.11
N ILE A 122 3.10 -7.09 7.70
CA ILE A 122 3.65 -7.57 6.42
C ILE A 122 4.11 -9.02 6.63
N GLU A 123 3.57 -9.97 5.85
CA GLU A 123 3.98 -11.36 5.94
C GLU A 123 5.47 -11.50 5.55
N GLY A 124 6.28 -12.11 6.42
CA GLY A 124 7.70 -12.37 6.16
C GLY A 124 8.66 -11.22 6.47
N LYS A 125 8.19 -10.05 6.95
CA LYS A 125 9.06 -8.98 7.49
C LYS A 125 8.39 -8.28 8.67
N ALA A 126 9.12 -8.13 9.78
CA ALA A 126 8.74 -7.16 10.80
C ALA A 126 8.64 -5.78 10.14
N ALA A 127 7.50 -5.11 10.33
CA ALA A 127 7.28 -3.77 9.83
C ALA A 127 8.39 -2.85 10.39
N THR A 128 9.42 -2.54 9.59
CA THR A 128 10.57 -1.72 10.00
C THR A 128 10.12 -0.31 10.40
N THR A 129 10.12 0.00 11.69
CA THR A 129 9.41 1.13 12.30
C THR A 129 9.96 2.52 11.92
N ALA A 130 11.13 2.60 11.28
CA ALA A 130 11.77 3.85 10.92
C ALA A 130 11.90 3.98 9.40
N SER A 131 11.06 4.82 8.82
CA SER A 131 11.30 5.40 7.50
C SER A 131 11.08 6.89 7.65
N ASP A 132 12.14 7.70 7.57
CA ASP A 132 12.07 9.17 7.64
C ASP A 132 11.49 9.80 6.36
N ILE A 133 10.73 9.01 5.61
CA ILE A 133 10.09 9.38 4.36
C ILE A 133 8.60 9.53 4.63
N TYR A 134 8.13 10.75 4.45
CA TYR A 134 6.76 11.13 4.70
C TYR A 134 5.91 11.03 3.44
N GLY A 135 4.65 10.66 3.61
CA GLY A 135 3.60 10.73 2.60
C GLY A 135 2.81 12.03 2.73
N ALA A 136 2.07 12.36 1.69
CA ALA A 136 1.34 13.62 1.62
C ALA A 136 0.19 13.75 2.65
N CYS A 137 -0.22 12.65 3.27
CA CYS A 137 -1.27 12.63 4.30
C CYS A 137 -0.76 12.46 5.73
N ASP A 138 0.56 12.38 5.92
CA ASP A 138 1.13 12.42 7.26
C ASP A 138 0.75 13.74 7.96
N GLN A 139 0.40 13.63 9.23
CA GLN A 139 0.02 14.80 10.02
C GLN A 139 1.22 15.73 10.23
N GLY A 140 1.00 17.05 10.18
CA GLY A 140 2.06 18.04 10.41
C GLY A 140 3.08 18.17 9.27
N VAL A 141 2.90 17.47 8.15
CA VAL A 141 3.76 17.58 6.96
C VAL A 141 3.26 18.68 6.03
N GLN A 142 4.18 19.57 5.66
CA GLN A 142 4.03 20.50 4.54
C GLN A 142 4.71 19.89 3.32
N LEU A 143 3.99 19.89 2.19
CA LEU A 143 4.48 19.26 0.96
C LEU A 143 5.63 20.07 0.34
N PRO A 144 6.58 19.40 -0.34
CA PRO A 144 7.61 20.06 -1.12
C PRO A 144 7.00 20.98 -2.18
N GLN A 145 7.62 22.14 -2.42
CA GLN A 145 7.18 23.07 -3.47
C GLN A 145 8.09 22.96 -4.68
N LEU A 146 7.52 22.82 -5.88
CA LEU A 146 8.30 22.71 -7.11
C LEU A 146 9.03 24.04 -7.40
N ILE A 147 10.36 23.99 -7.44
CA ILE A 147 11.20 25.15 -7.82
C ILE A 147 11.53 25.11 -9.31
N ARG A 148 11.86 23.92 -9.82
CA ARG A 148 12.26 23.73 -11.22
C ARG A 148 11.80 22.37 -11.70
N ASP A 149 11.11 22.35 -12.83
CA ASP A 149 10.86 21.16 -13.61
C ASP A 149 11.73 21.10 -14.86
N VAL A 150 11.98 19.87 -15.29
CA VAL A 150 12.57 19.53 -16.59
C VAL A 150 11.52 18.78 -17.38
N LYS A 151 11.29 19.17 -18.63
CA LYS A 151 10.34 18.47 -19.51
C LYS A 151 11.03 17.25 -20.13
N PRO A 152 10.33 16.10 -20.23
CA PRO A 152 10.87 14.93 -20.91
C PRO A 152 10.97 15.14 -22.41
N HIS A 153 11.96 14.50 -23.02
CA HIS A 153 12.10 14.48 -24.47
C HIS A 153 11.14 13.49 -25.09
N TYR A 154 10.58 13.85 -26.25
CA TYR A 154 9.79 12.93 -27.06
C TYR A 154 10.75 12.07 -27.89
N THR A 155 10.66 10.74 -27.78
CA THR A 155 11.52 9.85 -28.55
C THR A 155 11.13 9.83 -30.04
N PRO A 156 12.08 9.69 -30.98
CA PRO A 156 11.79 9.55 -32.39
C PRO A 156 10.85 8.39 -32.72
N GLU A 157 10.97 7.29 -31.97
CA GLU A 157 10.13 6.09 -32.08
C GLU A 157 8.68 6.43 -31.72
N ALA A 158 8.46 7.09 -30.57
CA ALA A 158 7.13 7.48 -30.12
C ALA A 158 6.50 8.56 -31.03
N MET A 159 7.30 9.46 -31.59
CA MET A 159 6.82 10.43 -32.59
C MET A 159 6.35 9.73 -33.87
N ARG A 160 7.15 8.80 -34.42
CA ARG A 160 6.77 8.01 -35.61
C ARG A 160 5.54 7.15 -35.35
N ALA A 161 5.46 6.54 -34.18
CA ALA A 161 4.33 5.72 -33.75
C ALA A 161 3.12 6.54 -33.24
N LYS A 162 3.23 7.87 -33.17
CA LYS A 162 2.20 8.79 -32.68
C LYS A 162 1.67 8.45 -31.28
N ILE A 163 2.52 7.90 -30.41
CA ILE A 163 2.16 7.47 -29.04
C ILE A 163 1.92 8.70 -28.18
N ARG A 164 0.72 8.88 -27.64
CA ARG A 164 0.32 10.02 -26.79
C ARG A 164 -0.37 9.52 -25.53
N GLY A 165 -0.25 10.28 -24.44
CA GLY A 165 -0.88 9.91 -23.17
C GLY A 165 -0.14 10.51 -21.98
N THR A 166 -0.32 9.90 -20.80
CA THR A 166 0.26 10.39 -19.55
C THR A 166 1.04 9.28 -18.85
N VAL A 167 2.26 9.61 -18.41
CA VAL A 167 3.05 8.78 -17.51
C VAL A 167 2.85 9.29 -16.08
N LEU A 168 2.53 8.38 -15.16
CA LEU A 168 2.44 8.68 -13.73
C LEU A 168 3.70 8.16 -13.04
N LEU A 169 4.45 9.06 -12.42
CA LEU A 169 5.70 8.77 -11.73
C LEU A 169 5.54 9.03 -10.23
N GLN A 170 6.22 8.24 -9.41
CA GLN A 170 6.41 8.54 -8.00
C GLN A 170 7.91 8.61 -7.69
N GLY A 171 8.31 9.53 -6.82
CA GLY A 171 9.68 9.66 -6.34
C GLY A 171 9.71 10.25 -4.94
N ILE A 172 10.92 10.41 -4.40
CA ILE A 172 11.16 11.01 -3.09
C ILE A 172 11.87 12.34 -3.28
N ALA A 173 11.23 13.43 -2.87
CA ALA A 173 11.89 14.71 -2.69
C ALA A 173 12.70 14.67 -1.39
N GLY A 174 14.02 14.75 -1.51
CA GLY A 174 14.95 14.76 -0.38
C GLY A 174 14.90 16.05 0.43
N THR A 175 15.58 16.03 1.58
CA THR A 175 15.77 17.22 2.44
C THR A 175 16.64 18.30 1.79
N ASP A 176 17.35 17.96 0.73
CA ASP A 176 18.15 18.85 -0.12
C ASP A 176 17.37 19.37 -1.34
N GLY A 177 16.11 18.94 -1.51
CA GLY A 177 15.27 19.34 -2.63
C GLY A 177 15.50 18.56 -3.93
N THR A 178 16.36 17.54 -3.93
CA THR A 178 16.57 16.67 -5.09
C THR A 178 15.55 15.52 -5.13
N VAL A 179 15.29 14.98 -6.33
CA VAL A 179 14.38 13.84 -6.50
C VAL A 179 15.19 12.55 -6.66
N ARG A 180 14.85 11.53 -5.88
CA ARG A 180 15.44 10.18 -5.95
C ARG A 180 14.39 9.08 -5.93
N ASP A 181 14.82 7.83 -6.10
CA ASP A 181 13.98 6.63 -6.02
C ASP A 181 12.73 6.69 -6.92
N VAL A 182 12.92 7.23 -8.12
CA VAL A 182 11.86 7.40 -9.10
C VAL A 182 11.40 6.03 -9.62
N ARG A 183 10.08 5.81 -9.60
CA ARG A 183 9.43 4.65 -10.21
C ARG A 183 8.21 5.06 -11.01
N VAL A 184 7.96 4.31 -12.09
CA VAL A 184 6.75 4.47 -12.91
C VAL A 184 5.60 3.73 -12.24
N ILE A 185 4.53 4.46 -11.94
CA ILE A 185 3.28 3.92 -11.37
C ILE A 185 2.28 3.58 -12.49
N ARG A 186 2.21 4.42 -13.52
CA ARG A 186 1.42 4.18 -14.73
C ARG A 186 2.29 4.38 -15.95
N SER A 187 2.49 3.29 -16.66
CA SER A 187 3.30 3.24 -17.88
C SER A 187 2.50 3.72 -19.10
N LEU A 188 3.19 4.43 -20.01
CA LEU A 188 2.68 4.80 -21.33
C LEU A 188 3.44 4.06 -22.43
N ASP A 189 4.77 4.10 -22.37
CA ASP A 189 5.70 3.47 -23.31
C ASP A 189 6.96 3.04 -22.54
N PRO A 190 6.99 1.79 -22.02
CA PRO A 190 7.99 1.33 -21.05
C PRO A 190 9.44 1.50 -21.50
N SER A 191 9.70 1.37 -22.80
CA SER A 191 11.04 1.42 -23.38
C SER A 191 11.42 2.79 -23.96
N GLY A 192 10.48 3.74 -24.02
CA GLY A 192 10.66 5.04 -24.66
C GLY A 192 10.26 6.18 -23.73
N LEU A 193 9.02 6.65 -23.85
CA LEU A 193 8.57 7.84 -23.13
C LEU A 193 8.66 7.72 -21.60
N ASP A 194 8.48 6.51 -21.04
CA ASP A 194 8.61 6.28 -19.60
C ASP A 194 10.05 6.52 -19.10
N VAL A 195 11.04 6.14 -19.91
CA VAL A 195 12.47 6.34 -19.62
C VAL A 195 12.81 7.82 -19.64
N GLU A 196 12.32 8.56 -20.64
CA GLU A 196 12.53 10.00 -20.74
C GLU A 196 11.80 10.77 -19.63
N ALA A 197 10.59 10.34 -19.26
CA ALA A 197 9.84 10.87 -18.14
C ALA A 197 10.60 10.67 -16.81
N THR A 198 11.14 9.48 -16.59
CA THR A 198 11.95 9.14 -15.40
C THR A 198 13.22 10.01 -15.32
N LYS A 199 13.97 10.15 -16.43
CA LYS A 199 15.16 10.99 -16.52
C LYS A 199 14.84 12.45 -16.21
N ALA A 200 13.77 12.98 -16.79
CA ALA A 200 13.37 14.36 -16.57
C ALA A 200 12.96 14.59 -15.12
N PHE A 201 12.15 13.70 -14.54
CA PHE A 201 11.67 13.84 -13.16
C PHE A 201 12.80 13.79 -12.13
N SER A 202 13.83 12.97 -12.34
CA SER A 202 15.02 12.94 -11.46
C SER A 202 15.79 14.27 -11.41
N GLN A 203 15.63 15.11 -12.43
CA GLN A 203 16.28 16.42 -12.54
C GLN A 203 15.42 17.55 -11.96
N TRP A 204 14.20 17.28 -11.52
CA TRP A 204 13.37 18.28 -10.87
C TRP A 204 14.01 18.72 -9.55
N ARG A 205 13.69 19.95 -9.14
CA ARG A 205 14.12 20.53 -7.88
C ARG A 205 12.92 21.06 -7.12
N PHE A 206 12.91 20.77 -5.83
CA PHE A 206 11.87 21.18 -4.90
C PHE A 206 12.47 21.97 -3.75
N GLN A 207 11.68 22.88 -3.19
CA GLN A 207 11.86 23.30 -1.82
C GLN A 207 11.45 22.11 -0.95
N PRO A 208 12.31 21.64 -0.02
CA PRO A 208 12.01 20.47 0.80
C PRO A 208 10.67 20.61 1.53
N GLY A 209 9.98 19.49 1.68
CA GLY A 209 8.84 19.42 2.60
C GLY A 209 9.33 19.56 4.03
N THR A 210 8.45 19.97 4.93
CA THR A 210 8.80 20.12 6.35
C THR A 210 7.81 19.40 7.24
N HIS A 211 8.29 18.77 8.31
CA HIS A 211 7.48 18.22 9.38
C HIS A 211 7.86 18.92 10.68
N LEU A 212 6.88 19.57 11.33
CA LEU A 212 7.11 20.38 12.54
C LEU A 212 8.27 21.40 12.38
N GLY A 213 8.38 22.01 11.19
CA GLY A 213 9.41 23.01 10.87
C GLY A 213 10.77 22.44 10.44
N ASN A 214 10.98 21.13 10.54
CA ASN A 214 12.24 20.49 10.10
C ASN A 214 12.10 19.95 8.68
N PRO A 215 13.10 20.15 7.78
CA PRO A 215 13.11 19.54 6.46
C PRO A 215 13.05 18.01 6.55
N VAL A 216 12.15 17.39 5.78
CA VAL A 216 11.98 15.93 5.72
C VAL A 216 11.88 15.45 4.28
N ALA A 217 12.22 14.18 4.06
CA ALA A 217 12.01 13.56 2.77
C ALA A 217 10.52 13.28 2.57
N VAL A 218 9.95 13.61 1.41
CA VAL A 218 8.52 13.44 1.13
C VAL A 218 8.31 12.72 -0.20
N ILE A 219 7.42 11.75 -0.21
CA ILE A 219 6.94 11.06 -1.42
C ILE A 219 6.11 12.04 -2.24
N ILE A 220 6.50 12.19 -3.51
CA ILE A 220 5.82 13.05 -4.48
C ILE A 220 5.42 12.24 -5.71
N THR A 221 4.32 12.65 -6.32
CA THR A 221 3.79 12.06 -7.56
C THR A 221 3.79 13.13 -8.65
N ALA A 222 4.24 12.77 -9.85
CA ALA A 222 4.25 13.64 -11.01
C ALA A 222 3.49 13.01 -12.18
N GLU A 223 2.63 13.80 -12.81
CA GLU A 223 1.94 13.45 -14.04
C GLU A 223 2.60 14.18 -15.22
N MET A 224 3.13 13.40 -16.17
CA MET A 224 3.75 13.93 -17.38
C MET A 224 2.94 13.56 -18.60
N THR A 225 2.31 14.54 -19.22
CA THR A 225 1.48 14.35 -20.43
C THR A 225 2.30 14.61 -21.69
N PHE A 226 2.32 13.62 -22.58
CA PHE A 226 2.94 13.67 -23.90
C PHE A 226 1.87 13.94 -24.96
N THR A 227 1.98 15.07 -25.64
CA THR A 227 1.10 15.47 -26.74
C THR A 227 1.90 15.79 -27.99
N LEU A 228 1.34 15.48 -29.15
CA LEU A 228 1.84 15.92 -30.44
C LEU A 228 1.06 17.15 -30.85
N ARG A 229 1.77 18.20 -31.27
CA ARG A 229 1.11 19.32 -31.94
C ARG A 229 0.61 18.85 -33.31
N PRO A 230 -0.64 19.17 -33.70
CA PRO A 230 -1.21 18.78 -34.99
C PRO A 230 -0.40 19.27 -36.18
#